data_AF-X1P9V3-F1
#
_entry.id   AF-X1P9V3-F1
#
_cell.length_a   1.000
_cell.length_b   1.000
_cell.length_c   1.000
_cell.angle_alpha   90.00
_cell.angle_beta   90.00
_cell.angle_gamma   90.00
#
_symmetry.space_group_name_H-M   'P 1'
#
loop_
_entity.id
_entity.type
_entity.pdbx_description
1 polymer ?
#
loop_
_entity_poly.entity_id
_entity_poly.type
_entity_poly.pdbx_seq_one_letter_code
_entity_poly.pdbx_strand_id
1 'polypeptide(L)'
;MKKMKKASPKILYNDHALQVLEFDRVREIVASLAHSEKGRALLSETTPCSDAVSARELLSESAEYMDALRFDDPPPAADINDISEIL
;
A
#
# COMPACT_ATOMS: atom_id res chain seq x y z
N MET A 1 28.63 -1.39 29.46
CA MET A 1 27.50 -1.08 28.53
C MET A 1 27.47 -2.12 27.43
N LYS A 2 26.50 -3.04 27.43
CA LYS A 2 26.32 -4.04 26.35
C LYS A 2 25.76 -3.32 25.12
N LYS A 3 26.51 -3.32 24.01
CA LYS A 3 26.02 -2.84 22.72
C LYS A 3 24.86 -3.75 22.27
N MET A 4 23.64 -3.23 22.26
CA MET A 4 22.50 -3.91 21.64
C MET A 4 22.79 -4.02 20.13
N LYS A 5 22.93 -5.25 19.63
CA LYS A 5 22.91 -5.50 18.19
C LYS A 5 21.54 -5.08 17.68
N LYS A 6 21.46 -4.10 16.78
CA LYS A 6 20.24 -3.83 16.00
C LYS A 6 19.88 -5.14 15.31
N ALA A 7 18.71 -5.69 15.66
CA ALA A 7 18.20 -6.88 15.00
C ALA A 7 18.08 -6.58 13.51
N SER A 8 18.74 -7.39 12.68
CA SER A 8 18.53 -7.37 11.24
C SER A 8 17.04 -7.60 10.97
N PRO A 9 16.41 -6.85 10.05
CA PRO A 9 15.00 -7.09 9.71
C PRO A 9 14.87 -8.55 9.29
N LYS A 10 13.99 -9.28 9.99
CA LYS A 10 13.71 -10.67 9.68
C LYS A 10 12.99 -10.67 8.34
N ILE A 11 13.64 -11.14 7.28
CA ILE A 11 12.99 -11.31 5.97
C ILE A 11 11.79 -12.23 6.22
N LEU A 12 10.58 -11.66 6.07
CA LEU A 12 9.32 -12.28 6.52
C LEU A 12 8.62 -13.07 5.40
N TYR A 13 9.14 -13.01 4.16
CA TYR A 13 8.58 -13.66 2.99
C TYR A 13 9.69 -14.21 2.09
N ASN A 14 9.41 -15.34 1.45
CA ASN A 14 10.27 -16.02 0.49
C ASN A 14 9.77 -15.68 -0.92
N ASP A 15 10.66 -15.31 -1.85
CA ASP A 15 10.31 -15.00 -3.24
C ASP A 15 9.51 -16.12 -3.91
N HIS A 16 9.85 -17.38 -3.62
CA HIS A 16 9.08 -18.53 -4.11
C HIS A 16 7.65 -18.53 -3.58
N ALA A 17 7.44 -18.15 -2.31
CA ALA A 17 6.11 -18.06 -1.73
C ALA A 17 5.30 -16.93 -2.37
N LEU A 18 5.91 -15.77 -2.65
CA LEU A 18 5.24 -14.68 -3.35
C LEU A 18 4.84 -15.05 -4.77
N GLN A 19 5.70 -15.82 -5.46
CA GLN A 19 5.39 -16.35 -6.78
C GLN A 19 4.22 -17.35 -6.74
N VAL A 20 4.22 -18.30 -5.79
CA VAL A 20 3.13 -19.27 -5.62
C VAL A 20 1.81 -18.60 -5.26
N LEU A 21 1.86 -17.51 -4.48
CA LEU A 21 0.70 -16.70 -4.13
C LEU A 21 0.30 -15.72 -5.24
N GLU A 22 1.03 -15.70 -6.36
CA GLU A 22 0.83 -14.78 -7.48
C GLU A 22 0.75 -13.31 -7.01
N PHE A 23 1.62 -12.92 -6.06
CA PHE A 23 1.57 -11.59 -5.46
C PHE A 23 1.67 -10.47 -6.50
N ASP A 24 2.52 -10.63 -7.51
CA ASP A 24 2.64 -9.67 -8.61
C ASP A 24 1.32 -9.50 -9.36
N ARG A 25 0.57 -10.58 -9.56
CA ARG A 25 -0.73 -10.54 -10.22
C ARG A 25 -1.79 -9.84 -9.37
N VAL A 26 -1.81 -10.13 -8.06
CA VAL A 26 -2.68 -9.42 -7.12
C VAL A 26 -2.37 -7.93 -7.12
N ARG A 27 -1.09 -7.57 -7.09
CA ARG A 27 -0.62 -6.19 -7.14
C ARG A 27 -1.07 -5.47 -8.41
N GLU A 28 -0.96 -6.10 -9.59
CA GLU A 28 -1.47 -5.54 -10.85
C GLU A 28 -2.98 -5.28 -10.81
N ILE A 29 -3.75 -6.23 -10.27
CA ILE A 29 -5.21 -6.08 -10.14
C ILE A 29 -5.54 -4.89 -9.24
N VAL A 30 -4.91 -4.81 -8.06
CA VAL A 30 -5.15 -3.70 -7.12
C VAL A 30 -4.70 -2.37 -7.73
N ALA A 31 -3.54 -2.32 -8.39
CA ALA A 31 -3.07 -1.14 -9.10
C ALA A 31 -4.11 -0.66 -10.13
N SER A 32 -4.74 -1.56 -10.90
CA SER A 32 -5.76 -1.19 -11.88
C SER A 32 -7.00 -0.49 -11.30
N LEU A 33 -7.24 -0.61 -9.99
CA LEU A 33 -8.35 0.03 -9.30
C LEU A 33 -8.04 1.46 -8.83
N ALA A 34 -6.78 1.89 -8.89
CA ALA A 34 -6.41 3.24 -8.48
C ALA A 34 -6.80 4.28 -9.55
N HIS A 35 -7.44 5.36 -9.09
CA HIS A 35 -7.94 6.42 -9.94
C HIS A 35 -6.82 7.21 -10.63
N SER A 36 -5.77 7.58 -9.90
CA SER A 36 -4.66 8.39 -10.41
C SER A 36 -3.49 7.54 -10.93
N GLU A 37 -2.75 8.08 -11.92
CA GLU A 37 -1.55 7.42 -12.46
C GLU A 37 -0.49 7.19 -11.40
N LYS A 38 -0.24 8.22 -10.58
CA LYS A 38 0.64 8.10 -9.42
C LYS A 38 0.22 6.99 -8.45
N GLY A 39 -1.09 6.85 -8.20
CA GLY A 39 -1.62 5.76 -7.38
C GLY A 39 -1.33 4.38 -7.98
N ARG A 40 -1.52 4.23 -9.29
CA ARG A 40 -1.19 3.00 -10.03
C ARG A 40 0.29 2.66 -9.94
N ALA A 41 1.17 3.65 -10.13
CA ALA A 41 2.62 3.48 -10.03
C ALA A 41 3.05 3.05 -8.61
N LEU A 42 2.55 3.74 -7.57
CA LEU A 42 2.84 3.40 -6.18
C LEU A 42 2.40 1.97 -5.83
N LEU A 43 1.20 1.56 -6.26
CA LEU A 43 0.72 0.20 -6.02
C LEU A 43 1.55 -0.84 -6.78
N SER A 44 2.00 -0.52 -8.00
CA SER A 44 2.84 -1.42 -8.82
C SER A 44 4.23 -1.65 -8.23
N GLU A 45 4.75 -0.72 -7.43
CA GLU A 45 6.03 -0.84 -6.73
C GLU A 45 5.90 -1.40 -5.30
N THR A 46 4.67 -1.67 -4.84
CA THR A 46 4.42 -2.12 -3.47
C THR A 46 4.98 -3.52 -3.24
N THR A 47 5.52 -3.71 -2.04
CA THR A 47 6.01 -5.00 -1.53
C THR A 47 5.21 -5.37 -0.28
N PRO A 48 5.16 -6.66 0.11
CA PRO A 48 4.47 -7.06 1.33
C PRO A 48 4.99 -6.27 2.55
N CYS A 49 4.09 -5.90 3.46
CA CYS A 49 4.47 -5.20 4.68
C CYS A 49 4.92 -6.21 5.74
N SER A 50 6.17 -6.08 6.21
CA SER A 50 6.71 -6.91 7.29
C SER A 50 6.56 -6.29 8.69
N ASP A 51 6.22 -5.00 8.76
CA ASP A 51 6.14 -4.27 10.01
C ASP A 51 4.69 -4.20 10.52
N ALA A 52 4.47 -4.70 11.73
CA ALA A 52 3.13 -4.80 12.30
C ALA A 52 2.55 -3.44 12.70
N VAL A 53 3.37 -2.41 12.91
CA VAL A 53 2.89 -1.06 13.21
C VAL A 53 2.42 -0.40 11.91
N SER A 54 3.26 -0.39 10.88
CA SER A 54 2.91 0.14 9.55
C SER A 54 1.70 -0.57 8.94
N ALA A 55 1.60 -1.90 9.08
CA ALA A 55 0.43 -2.63 8.59
C ALA A 55 -0.86 -2.18 9.30
N ARG A 56 -0.81 -1.90 10.61
CA ARG A 56 -1.98 -1.41 11.35
C ARG A 56 -2.37 0.01 10.96
N GLU A 57 -1.39 0.88 10.75
CA GLU A 57 -1.62 2.25 10.29
C GLU A 57 -2.32 2.25 8.93
N LEU A 58 -1.79 1.52 7.95
CA LEU A 58 -2.39 1.40 6.61
C LEU A 58 -3.80 0.80 6.64
N LEU A 59 -4.04 -0.20 7.50
CA LEU A 59 -5.37 -0.78 7.66
C LEU A 59 -6.35 0.19 8.32
N SER A 60 -5.89 1.01 9.27
CA SER A 60 -6.71 2.07 9.89
C SER A 60 -7.12 3.12 8.87
N GLU A 61 -6.17 3.63 8.08
CA GLU A 61 -6.44 4.59 7.00
C GLU A 61 -7.44 4.03 5.99
N SER A 62 -7.27 2.76 5.61
CA SER A 62 -8.20 2.08 4.68
C SER A 62 -9.60 1.95 5.28
N ALA A 63 -9.72 1.68 6.59
CA ALA A 63 -11.01 1.59 7.27
C ALA A 63 -11.72 2.95 7.34
N GLU A 64 -10.99 4.02 7.66
CA GLU A 64 -11.52 5.39 7.66
C GLU A 64 -12.04 5.80 6.28
N TYR A 65 -11.31 5.46 5.21
CA TYR A 65 -11.75 5.72 3.84
C TYR A 65 -13.02 4.94 3.48
N MET A 66 -13.09 3.66 3.86
CA MET A 66 -14.29 2.83 3.64
C MET A 66 -15.49 3.34 4.41
N ASP A 67 -15.30 3.87 5.61
CA ASP A 67 -16.37 4.49 6.39
C ASP A 67 -16.86 5.78 5.72
N ALA A 68 -15.96 6.62 5.19
CA ALA A 68 -16.36 7.80 4.42
C ALA A 68 -17.22 7.43 3.19
N LEU A 69 -16.83 6.38 2.44
CA LEU A 69 -17.61 5.90 1.29
C LEU A 69 -19.01 5.41 1.65
N ARG A 70 -19.26 4.95 2.89
CA ARG A 70 -20.60 4.48 3.34
C ARG A 70 -21.61 5.61 3.49
N PHE A 71 -21.16 6.84 3.65
CA PHE A 71 -22.04 7.99 3.87
C PHE A 71 -22.43 8.70 2.57
N ASP A 72 -22.22 8.08 1.40
CA ASP A 72 -22.36 8.70 0.07
C ASP A 72 -21.56 10.01 -0.08
N ASP A 73 -20.54 10.21 0.77
CA ASP A 73 -19.61 11.31 0.58
C ASP A 73 -18.83 11.07 -0.72
N PRO A 74 -18.75 12.07 -1.61
CA PRO A 74 -17.97 11.93 -2.83
C PRO A 74 -16.51 11.62 -2.44
N PRO A 75 -15.87 10.61 -3.06
CA PRO A 75 -14.50 10.27 -2.72
C PRO A 75 -13.62 11.52 -2.89
N PRO A 76 -12.78 11.87 -1.91
CA PRO A 76 -12.06 13.15 -1.86
C PRO A 76 -11.12 13.39 -3.06
N ALA A 77 -10.90 12.38 -3.91
CA ALA A 77 -9.99 12.41 -5.04
C ALA A 77 -10.65 12.47 -6.43
N ALA A 78 -11.98 12.54 -6.53
CA ALA A 78 -12.67 12.45 -7.84
C ALA A 78 -12.27 13.54 -8.85
N ASP A 79 -11.78 14.69 -8.38
CA ASP A 79 -11.39 15.84 -9.22
C ASP A 79 -9.97 16.38 -8.91
N ILE A 80 -9.11 15.61 -8.23
CA ILE A 80 -7.74 16.04 -7.94
C ILE A 80 -6.84 15.71 -9.14
N ASN A 81 -6.50 16.74 -9.91
CA ASN A 81 -5.48 16.66 -10.97
C ASN A 81 -4.10 16.32 -10.37
N ASP A 82 -3.29 15.57 -11.13
CA ASP A 82 -1.93 15.26 -10.71
C ASP A 82 -1.09 16.55 -10.64
N ILE A 83 -0.71 16.96 -9.43
CA ILE A 83 0.04 18.20 -9.20
C ILE A 83 1.44 18.12 -9.85
N SER A 84 1.96 16.91 -10.11
CA SER A 84 3.23 16.75 -10.83
C SER A 84 3.16 17.17 -12.31
N GLU A 85 1.96 17.34 -12.88
CA GLU A 85 1.80 17.93 -14.22
C GLU A 85 1.80 19.46 -14.20
N ILE A 86 1.72 20.08 -13.01
CA ILE A 86 1.64 21.55 -12.83
C ILE A 86 2.99 22.15 -12.41
N LEU A 87 3.94 21.34 -11.90
CA LEU A 87 5.27 21.76 -11.42
C LEU A 87 6.40 21.27 -12.34
#